data_AF-A0A538AV86-F1
#
_entry.id   AF-A0A538AV86-F1
#
_cell.length_a   1.000
_cell.length_b   1.000
_cell.length_c   1.000
_cell.angle_alpha   90.00
_cell.angle_beta   90.00
_cell.angle_gamma   90.00
#
_symmetry.space_group_name_H-M   'P 1'
#
loop_
_entity.id
_entity.type
_entity.pdbx_description
1 polymer ?
#
loop_
_entity_poly.entity_id
_entity_poly.type
_entity_poly.pdbx_seq_one_letter_code
_entity_poly.pdbx_strand_id
1 'polypeptide(L)'
;MRPVSSAGTRVGWGCPFCRAWGSEVSDAPITLELTVSELDGDTVVRAAGELDVNTAPELREQLARLIAEDARQIVIDLTEVSFVDSTALSVLVSALKG
;
A
#
# COMPACT_ATOMS: atom_id res chain seq x y z
N MET A 1 39.12 23.86 1.48
CA MET A 1 38.65 23.52 2.85
C MET A 1 37.24 24.08 2.99
N ARG A 2 36.20 23.24 3.04
CA ARG A 2 34.79 23.64 3.25
C ARG A 2 34.34 23.10 4.63
N PRO A 3 33.62 23.87 5.46
CA PRO A 3 33.08 23.34 6.70
C PRO A 3 31.85 22.47 6.41
N VAL A 4 31.82 21.31 7.07
CA VAL A 4 30.68 20.40 7.20
C VAL A 4 29.95 20.72 8.50
N SER A 5 28.62 20.93 8.45
CA SER A 5 27.65 20.55 9.51
C SER A 5 26.35 21.34 9.37
N SER A 6 25.23 20.62 9.24
CA SER A 6 23.95 21.02 9.82
C SER A 6 23.30 19.79 10.43
N ALA A 7 23.17 19.86 11.75
CA ALA A 7 22.74 18.81 12.66
C ALA A 7 21.29 18.36 12.43
N GLY A 8 21.09 17.04 12.31
CA GLY A 8 19.80 16.39 12.49
C GLY A 8 19.68 15.91 13.95
N THR A 9 18.73 16.47 14.69
CA THR A 9 18.47 16.15 16.09
C THR A 9 17.95 14.72 16.22
N ARG A 10 18.72 13.86 16.87
CA ARG A 10 18.41 12.45 17.14
C ARG A 10 17.43 12.37 18.30
N VAL A 11 16.14 12.20 18.02
CA VAL A 11 15.13 11.93 19.07
C VAL A 11 15.05 10.42 19.26
N GLY A 12 15.81 9.90 20.23
CA GLY A 12 15.76 8.48 20.61
C GLY A 12 14.68 8.26 21.66
N TRP A 13 13.64 7.49 21.32
CA TRP A 13 12.71 6.94 22.31
C TRP A 13 13.28 5.61 22.85
N GLY A 14 13.52 5.58 24.16
CA GLY A 14 14.13 4.45 24.84
C GLY A 14 13.15 3.30 25.05
N CYS A 15 13.20 2.27 24.19
CA CYS A 15 12.59 0.96 24.45
C CYS A 15 13.63 -0.14 24.20
N PRO A 16 13.80 -1.12 25.12
CA PRO A 16 14.89 -2.10 25.04
C PRO A 16 14.63 -3.26 24.07
N PHE A 17 13.44 -3.35 23.47
CA PHE A 17 13.00 -4.50 22.66
C PHE A 17 13.28 -4.37 21.15
N CYS A 18 13.44 -3.16 20.62
CA CYS A 18 13.56 -2.93 19.15
C CYS A 18 15.00 -2.72 18.67
N ARG A 19 15.96 -3.55 19.08
CA ARG A 19 17.38 -3.34 18.76
C ARG A 19 17.81 -3.79 17.35
N ALA A 20 16.87 -4.12 16.45
CA ALA A 20 17.21 -4.64 15.12
C ALA A 20 16.28 -4.21 13.96
N TRP A 21 15.54 -3.10 14.09
CA TRP A 21 14.80 -2.54 12.94
C TRP A 21 15.38 -1.19 12.54
N GLY A 22 16.56 -1.23 11.93
CA GLY A 22 17.05 -0.16 11.08
C GLY A 22 16.65 -0.50 9.65
N SER A 23 15.42 -0.20 9.24
CA SER A 23 15.09 -0.17 7.82
C SER A 23 15.21 1.26 7.35
N GLU A 24 16.18 1.46 6.47
CA GLU A 24 16.32 2.60 5.58
C GLU A 24 14.94 3.02 5.05
N VAL A 25 14.42 4.16 5.52
CA VAL A 25 13.19 4.73 4.98
C VAL A 25 13.58 5.29 3.61
N SER A 26 13.32 4.51 2.56
CA SER A 26 13.48 4.97 1.19
C SER A 26 12.40 6.00 0.91
N ASP A 27 12.79 7.26 0.77
CA ASP A 27 11.95 8.43 0.45
C ASP A 27 11.41 8.40 -1.01
N ALA A 28 11.26 7.21 -1.60
CA ALA A 28 10.65 7.06 -2.92
C ALA A 28 9.14 7.24 -2.77
N PRO A 29 8.45 7.95 -3.68
CA PRO A 29 6.99 8.03 -3.66
C PRO A 29 6.44 6.61 -3.79
N ILE A 30 5.87 6.12 -2.69
CA ILE A 30 5.18 4.85 -2.62
C ILE A 30 3.99 4.95 -3.57
N THR A 31 4.12 4.39 -4.77
CA THR A 31 3.11 4.54 -5.81
C THR A 31 2.42 3.20 -6.00
N LEU A 32 1.10 3.18 -5.78
CA LEU A 32 0.24 2.07 -6.14
C LEU A 32 -0.24 2.30 -7.56
N GLU A 33 0.01 1.35 -8.45
CA GLU A 33 -0.53 1.38 -9.81
C GLU A 33 -1.66 0.36 -9.91
N LEU A 34 -2.81 0.80 -10.43
CA LEU A 34 -4.01 -0.02 -10.57
C LEU A 34 -4.41 -0.15 -12.03
N THR A 35 -4.51 -1.40 -12.50
CA THR A 35 -5.01 -1.71 -13.84
C THR A 35 -6.24 -2.59 -13.74
N VAL A 36 -7.31 -2.22 -14.46
CA VAL A 36 -8.53 -3.02 -14.55
C VAL A 36 -8.59 -3.68 -15.92
N SER A 37 -8.88 -4.98 -15.93
CA SER A 37 -9.09 -5.76 -17.15
C SER A 37 -10.23 -6.75 -16.96
N GLU A 38 -10.84 -7.18 -18.05
CA GLU A 38 -11.81 -8.28 -18.03
C GLU A 38 -11.13 -9.56 -18.53
N LEU A 39 -11.27 -10.65 -17.77
CA LEU A 39 -10.72 -11.96 -18.12
C LEU A 39 -11.78 -13.03 -17.87
N ASP A 40 -12.15 -13.78 -18.90
CA ASP A 40 -13.12 -14.88 -18.81
C ASP A 40 -14.49 -14.50 -18.18
N GLY A 41 -14.87 -13.22 -18.28
CA GLY A 41 -16.11 -12.67 -17.69
C GLY A 41 -15.96 -12.15 -16.26
N ASP A 42 -14.77 -12.27 -15.67
CA ASP A 42 -14.42 -11.70 -14.37
C ASP A 42 -13.70 -10.36 -14.53
N THR A 43 -13.93 -9.45 -13.59
CA THR A 43 -13.17 -8.19 -13.50
C THR A 43 -11.90 -8.43 -12.71
N VAL A 44 -10.73 -8.26 -13.33
CA VAL A 44 -9.42 -8.41 -12.69
C VAL A 44 -8.82 -7.03 -12.42
N VAL A 45 -8.55 -6.75 -11.15
CA VAL A 45 -7.85 -5.55 -10.68
C VAL A 45 -6.43 -5.95 -10.32
N ARG A 46 -5.46 -5.53 -11.13
CA ARG A 46 -4.04 -5.68 -10.84
C ARG A 46 -3.53 -4.50 -10.04
N ALA A 47 -2.87 -4.80 -8.93
CA ALA A 47 -2.13 -3.83 -8.15
C ALA A 47 -0.62 -4.09 -8.28
N ALA A 48 0.13 -3.02 -8.51
CA ALA A 48 1.59 -3.03 -8.53
C ALA A 48 2.14 -1.96 -7.59
N GLY A 49 3.32 -2.22 -7.00
CA GLY A 49 3.95 -1.31 -6.04
C GLY A 49 3.71 -1.73 -4.59
N GLU A 50 3.29 -0.81 -3.73
CA GLU A 50 3.12 -1.11 -2.29
C GLU A 50 1.69 -0.81 -1.81
N LEU A 51 1.18 -1.71 -0.99
CA LEU A 51 -0.13 -1.62 -0.36
C LEU A 51 0.04 -1.29 1.13
N ASP A 52 -0.13 -0.02 1.45
CA ASP A 52 -0.02 0.54 2.80
C ASP A 52 -1.31 1.28 3.20
N VAL A 53 -1.32 1.89 4.38
CA VAL A 53 -2.47 2.70 4.85
C VAL A 53 -2.79 3.91 3.96
N ASN A 54 -1.84 4.42 3.19
CA ASN A 54 -2.00 5.57 2.30
C ASN A 54 -2.55 5.17 0.94
N THR A 55 -2.18 3.98 0.43
CA THR A 55 -2.60 3.47 -0.87
C THR A 55 -3.86 2.60 -0.79
N ALA A 56 -4.19 2.05 0.38
CA ALA A 56 -5.44 1.28 0.59
C ALA A 56 -6.75 2.03 0.23
N PRO A 57 -6.91 3.35 0.49
CA PRO A 57 -8.08 4.11 0.06
C PRO A 57 -8.28 4.11 -1.45
N GLU A 58 -7.20 4.18 -2.23
CA GLU A 58 -7.26 4.23 -3.70
C GLU A 58 -7.78 2.91 -4.29
N LEU A 59 -7.22 1.78 -3.84
CA LEU A 59 -7.71 0.45 -4.23
C LEU A 59 -9.18 0.24 -3.83
N ARG A 60 -9.57 0.72 -2.64
CA ARG A 60 -10.97 0.69 -2.19
C ARG A 60 -11.88 1.46 -3.14
N GLU A 61 -11.52 2.67 -3.54
CA GLU A 61 -12.36 3.49 -4.43
C GLU A 61 -12.56 2.84 -5.79
N GLN A 62 -11.50 2.22 -6.35
CA GLN A 62 -11.62 1.45 -7.59
C GLN A 62 -12.56 0.26 -7.43
N LEU A 63 -12.42 -0.52 -6.34
CA LEU A 63 -13.30 -1.67 -6.09
C LEU A 63 -14.76 -1.23 -5.88
N ALA A 64 -14.99 -0.14 -5.14
CA ALA A 64 -16.34 0.41 -4.94
C ALA A 64 -16.98 0.84 -6.26
N ARG A 65 -16.18 1.41 -7.18
CA ARG A 65 -16.64 1.77 -8.52
C ARG A 65 -17.03 0.54 -9.33
N LEU A 66 -16.21 -0.51 -9.33
CA LEU A 66 -16.50 -1.75 -10.06
C LEU A 66 -17.74 -2.47 -9.51
N ILE A 67 -17.92 -2.46 -8.19
CA ILE A 67 -19.14 -2.99 -7.55
C ILE A 67 -20.37 -2.18 -7.99
N ALA A 68 -20.26 -0.84 -8.06
CA ALA A 68 -21.35 0.01 -8.55
C ALA A 68 -21.66 -0.21 -10.05
N GLU A 69 -20.68 -0.71 -10.83
CA GLU A 69 -20.81 -1.09 -12.23
C GLU A 69 -21.36 -2.53 -12.42
N ASP A 70 -21.87 -3.18 -11.36
CA ASP A 70 -22.46 -4.54 -11.33
C ASP A 70 -21.45 -5.67 -11.66
N ALA A 71 -20.17 -5.47 -11.34
CA ALA A 71 -19.17 -6.53 -11.46
C ALA A 71 -19.51 -7.70 -10.51
N ARG A 72 -19.88 -8.85 -11.11
CA ARG A 72 -20.34 -10.03 -10.35
C ARG A 72 -19.22 -10.74 -9.60
N GLN A 73 -18.02 -10.67 -10.15
CA GLN A 73 -16.83 -11.32 -9.63
C GLN A 73 -15.63 -10.41 -9.88
N ILE A 74 -14.96 -10.05 -8.78
CA ILE A 74 -13.79 -9.19 -8.80
C ILE A 74 -12.61 -10.00 -8.27
N VAL A 75 -11.59 -10.17 -9.10
CA VAL A 75 -10.32 -10.80 -8.74
C VAL A 75 -9.30 -9.71 -8.50
N ILE A 76 -8.69 -9.69 -7.32
CA ILE A 76 -7.61 -8.77 -7.00
C ILE A 76 -6.28 -9.51 -7.18
N ASP A 77 -5.51 -9.11 -8.18
CA ASP A 77 -4.19 -9.65 -8.49
C ASP A 77 -3.13 -8.78 -7.81
N LEU A 78 -2.51 -9.34 -6.77
CA LEU A 78 -1.47 -8.69 -5.96
C LEU A 78 -0.06 -9.22 -6.30
N THR A 79 0.11 -9.92 -7.44
CA THR A 79 1.39 -10.56 -7.78
C THR A 79 2.54 -9.57 -7.99
N GLU A 80 2.25 -8.33 -8.40
CA GLU A 80 3.22 -7.26 -8.60
C GLU A 80 3.33 -6.30 -7.40
N VAL A 81 2.69 -6.65 -6.27
CA VAL A 81 2.81 -5.89 -5.02
C VAL A 81 4.04 -6.36 -4.25
N SER A 82 5.01 -5.46 -4.06
CA SER A 82 6.27 -5.76 -3.37
C SER A 82 6.15 -5.72 -1.85
N PHE A 83 5.15 -5.02 -1.31
CA PHE A 83 4.95 -4.88 0.13
C PHE A 83 3.47 -4.71 0.48
N VAL A 84 3.03 -5.42 1.53
CA VAL A 84 1.69 -5.30 2.09
C VAL A 84 1.81 -5.24 3.62
N ASP A 85 1.30 -4.17 4.23
CA ASP A 85 1.18 -4.11 5.69
C ASP A 85 -0.18 -4.66 6.19
N SER A 86 -0.25 -5.06 7.46
CA SER A 86 -1.49 -5.60 8.05
C SER A 86 -2.59 -4.54 8.22
N THR A 87 -2.21 -3.26 8.24
CA THR A 87 -3.15 -2.13 8.32
C THR A 87 -3.92 -1.99 7.01
N ALA A 88 -3.24 -2.10 5.88
CA ALA A 88 -3.78 -1.98 4.54
C ALA A 88 -4.77 -3.10 4.24
N LEU A 89 -4.43 -4.36 4.61
CA LEU A 89 -5.37 -5.48 4.52
C LEU A 89 -6.61 -5.27 5.41
N SER A 90 -6.42 -4.76 6.64
CA SER A 90 -7.53 -4.50 7.55
C SER A 90 -8.47 -3.43 6.98
N VAL A 91 -7.92 -2.34 6.44
CA VAL A 91 -8.67 -1.26 5.78
C VAL A 91 -9.43 -1.80 4.56
N LEU A 92 -8.77 -2.61 3.72
CA LEU A 92 -9.37 -3.20 2.53
C LEU A 92 -10.54 -4.14 2.85
N VAL A 93 -10.35 -5.06 3.80
CA VAL A 93 -11.40 -6.01 4.20
C VAL A 93 -12.59 -5.29 4.85
N SER A 94 -12.34 -4.24 5.64
CA SER A 94 -13.40 -3.40 6.20
C SER A 94 -14.17 -2.65 5.12
N ALA A 95 -13.49 -2.23 4.06
CA ALA A 95 -14.11 -1.48 2.97
C ALA A 95 -15.00 -2.34 2.06
N LEU A 96 -14.67 -3.61 1.89
CA LEU A 96 -15.41 -4.58 1.06
C LEU A 96 -16.61 -5.21 1.77
N LYS A 97 -16.77 -4.97 3.06
CA LYS A 97 -17.86 -5.52 3.89
C LYS A 97 -19.15 -4.69 3.87
N GLY A 98 -19.28 -3.74 2.95
CA GLY A 98 -20.42 -2.83 2.80
C GLY A 98 -21.52 -3.39 1.92
#